data_AF-A0AAD6C3A1-F1
#
_entry.id   AF-A0AAD6C3A1-F1
#
_cell.length_a   1.000
_cell.length_b   1.000
_cell.length_c   1.000
_cell.angle_alpha   90.00
_cell.angle_beta   90.00
_cell.angle_gamma   90.00
#
_symmetry.space_group_name_H-M   'P 1'
#
loop_
_entity.id
_entity.type
_entity.pdbx_description
1 polymer ?
#
loop_
_entity_poly.entity_id
_entity_poly.type
_entity_poly.pdbx_seq_one_letter_code
_entity_poly.pdbx_strand_id
1 'polypeptide(L)'
;MVYTRTVVKYQKSPKVAFADPRIDFVAIDYLEPVNENINKLKLICADITHVFYTSYIHSSDPKLLPQKNVPLFKSFLDIMEVICPNIPHVGYIKPPAEEKHARYNDNSENFYYA
;
A
#
# COMPACT_ATOMS: atom_id res chain seq x y z
N MET A 1 -9.07 23.02 5.21
CA MET A 1 -8.35 21.88 5.82
C MET A 1 -8.59 20.67 4.95
N VAL A 2 -7.56 20.16 4.29
CA VAL A 2 -7.64 18.92 3.52
C VAL A 2 -7.51 17.77 4.52
N TYR A 3 -8.59 17.02 4.73
CA TYR A 3 -8.54 15.85 5.60
C TYR A 3 -7.99 14.67 4.81
N THR A 4 -6.83 14.14 5.21
CA THR A 4 -6.34 12.87 4.69
C THR A 4 -6.98 11.75 5.51
N ARG A 5 -7.81 10.93 4.88
CA ARG A 5 -8.32 9.68 5.45
C ARG A 5 -7.24 8.62 5.33
N THR A 6 -6.80 8.04 6.44
CA THR A 6 -5.73 7.03 6.44
C THR A 6 -6.33 5.67 6.75
N VAL A 7 -6.11 4.69 5.87
CA VAL A 7 -6.51 3.30 6.11
C VAL A 7 -5.28 2.49 6.50
N VAL A 8 -5.24 2.01 7.74
CA VAL A 8 -4.12 1.19 8.22
C VAL A 8 -4.55 -0.27 8.31
N LYS A 9 -3.69 -1.13 7.78
CA LYS A 9 -3.99 -2.53 7.51
C LYS A 9 -3.16 -3.44 8.40
N TYR A 10 -3.82 -4.39 9.05
CA TYR A 10 -3.20 -5.32 9.98
C TYR A 10 -3.78 -6.72 9.82
N GLN A 11 -2.95 -7.76 10.03
CA GLN A 11 -3.45 -9.14 10.10
C GLN A 11 -4.36 -9.39 11.31
N LYS A 12 -4.23 -8.60 12.38
CA LYS A 12 -5.09 -8.65 13.56
C LYS A 12 -5.45 -7.24 13.99
N SER A 13 -6.73 -7.01 14.30
CA SER A 13 -7.19 -5.70 14.79
C SER A 13 -6.36 -5.24 15.99
N PRO A 14 -5.93 -3.97 16.04
CA PRO A 14 -5.18 -3.44 17.18
C PRO A 14 -6.01 -3.61 18.46
N LYS A 15 -5.36 -4.05 19.55
CA LYS A 15 -5.99 -4.13 20.88
C LYS A 15 -6.04 -2.77 21.60
N VAL A 16 -5.61 -1.69 20.94
CA VAL A 16 -5.41 -0.38 21.57
C VAL A 16 -6.71 0.42 21.51
N ALA A 17 -7.12 0.96 22.66
CA ALA A 17 -8.39 1.68 22.85
C ALA A 17 -8.41 3.12 22.26
N PHE A 18 -7.37 3.53 21.54
CA PHE A 18 -7.28 4.88 20.97
C PHE A 18 -7.70 4.85 19.50
N ALA A 19 -8.95 5.25 19.24
CA ALA A 19 -9.47 5.44 17.90
C ALA A 19 -9.29 6.90 17.49
N ASP A 20 -8.39 7.17 16.55
CA ASP A 20 -8.36 8.46 15.87
C ASP A 20 -9.46 8.45 14.79
N PRO A 21 -10.41 9.41 14.80
CA PRO A 21 -11.52 9.43 13.84
C PRO A 21 -11.08 9.65 12.38
N ARG A 22 -9.81 10.00 12.14
CA ARG A 22 -9.23 10.15 10.79
C ARG A 22 -8.63 8.86 10.24
N ILE A 23 -8.53 7.82 11.08
CA ILE A 23 -7.89 6.56 10.76
C ILE A 23 -8.91 5.43 10.79
N ASP A 24 -9.10 4.78 9.64
CA ASP A 24 -9.90 3.56 9.55
C ASP A 24 -8.97 2.35 9.65
N PHE A 25 -9.22 1.51 10.65
CA PHE A 25 -8.50 0.26 10.84
C PHE A 25 -9.22 -0.87 10.12
N VAL A 26 -8.53 -1.50 9.18
CA VAL A 26 -9.08 -2.66 8.43
C VAL A 26 -8.21 -3.88 8.68
N ALA A 27 -8.83 -4.93 9.21
CA ALA A 27 -8.17 -6.23 9.36
C ALA A 27 -8.11 -6.92 8.00
N ILE A 28 -6.89 -7.18 7.54
CA ILE A 28 -6.63 -7.85 6.26
C ILE A 28 -5.36 -8.68 6.32
N ASP A 29 -5.41 -9.83 5.66
CA ASP A 29 -4.25 -10.66 5.44
C ASP A 29 -4.03 -10.83 3.93
N TYR A 30 -2.92 -10.31 3.41
CA TYR A 30 -2.60 -10.40 2.00
C TYR A 30 -2.24 -11.82 1.53
N LEU A 31 -2.12 -12.77 2.46
CA LEU A 31 -1.99 -14.20 2.15
C LEU A 31 -3.35 -14.87 1.90
N GLU A 32 -4.47 -14.24 2.26
CA GLU A 32 -5.81 -14.70 1.89
C GLU A 32 -6.07 -14.52 0.38
N PRO A 33 -7.03 -15.25 -0.20
CA PRO A 33 -7.37 -15.13 -1.61
C PRO A 33 -7.66 -13.67 -2.01
N VAL A 34 -7.06 -13.25 -3.14
CA VAL A 34 -7.15 -11.87 -3.66
C VAL A 34 -8.60 -11.36 -3.75
N ASN A 35 -9.53 -12.21 -4.20
CA ASN A 35 -10.95 -11.84 -4.33
C ASN A 35 -11.62 -11.50 -3.00
N GLU A 36 -11.28 -12.20 -1.92
CA GLU A 36 -11.83 -11.92 -0.58
C GLU A 36 -11.33 -10.57 -0.07
N ASN A 37 -10.04 -10.31 -0.27
CA ASN A 37 -9.40 -9.05 0.07
C ASN A 37 -9.93 -7.86 -0.74
N ILE A 38 -10.21 -8.05 -2.03
CA ILE A 38 -10.88 -7.05 -2.87
C ILE A 38 -12.25 -6.72 -2.29
N ASN A 39 -13.07 -7.72 -1.98
CA ASN A 39 -14.42 -7.50 -1.46
C ASN A 39 -14.43 -6.74 -0.12
N LYS A 40 -13.47 -7.01 0.76
CA LYS A 40 -13.30 -6.29 2.04
C LYS A 40 -12.92 -4.81 1.84
N LEU A 41 -12.10 -4.52 0.83
CA LEU A 41 -11.51 -3.19 0.65
C LEU A 41 -12.23 -2.29 -0.35
N LYS A 42 -12.96 -2.86 -1.32
CA LYS A 42 -13.53 -2.11 -2.45
C LYS A 42 -14.39 -0.92 -2.03
N LEU A 43 -15.20 -1.08 -0.99
CA LEU A 43 -16.06 0.00 -0.48
C LEU A 43 -15.27 1.06 0.32
N ILE A 44 -14.24 0.63 1.03
CA ILE A 44 -13.49 1.48 1.96
C ILE A 44 -12.45 2.33 1.21
N CYS A 45 -11.86 1.77 0.16
CA CYS A 45 -10.69 2.32 -0.51
C CYS A 45 -10.99 3.02 -1.84
N ALA A 46 -12.26 3.19 -2.23
CA ALA A 46 -12.63 3.72 -3.55
C ALA A 46 -12.11 5.14 -3.84
N ASP A 47 -11.90 5.94 -2.80
CA ASP A 47 -11.44 7.33 -2.84
C ASP A 47 -9.95 7.50 -2.48
N ILE A 48 -9.19 6.40 -2.35
CA ILE A 48 -7.77 6.46 -1.97
C ILE A 48 -6.92 6.98 -3.13
N THR A 49 -6.09 7.97 -2.82
CA THR A 49 -5.17 8.61 -3.78
C THR A 49 -3.72 8.10 -3.67
N HIS A 50 -3.33 7.62 -2.50
CA HIS A 50 -1.96 7.16 -2.21
C HIS A 50 -1.98 5.89 -1.38
N VAL A 51 -1.09 4.96 -1.69
CA VAL A 51 -0.94 3.72 -0.93
C VAL A 51 0.52 3.52 -0.55
N PHE A 52 0.75 3.22 0.72
CA PHE A 52 2.07 2.92 1.26
C PHE A 52 2.11 1.44 1.64
N TYR A 53 3.13 0.73 1.17
CA TYR A 53 3.35 -0.67 1.52
C TYR A 53 4.46 -0.78 2.56
N THR A 54 4.12 -1.23 3.76
CA THR A 54 5.07 -1.38 4.89
C THR A 54 5.03 -2.79 5.49
N SER A 55 4.40 -3.75 4.81
CA SER A 55 4.25 -5.12 5.30
C SER A 55 5.44 -5.99 4.93
N TYR A 56 5.85 -6.85 5.86
CA TYR A 56 6.98 -7.75 5.65
C TYR A 56 6.84 -9.02 6.50
N ILE A 57 7.11 -10.18 5.89
CA ILE A 57 7.22 -11.45 6.61
C ILE A 57 8.70 -11.70 6.90
N HIS A 58 9.03 -11.66 8.20
CA HIS A 58 10.35 -12.02 8.67
C HIS A 58 10.54 -13.54 8.70
N SER A 59 11.76 -13.97 8.36
CA SER A 59 12.23 -15.34 8.45
C SER A 59 13.70 -15.32 8.84
N SER A 60 14.13 -16.25 9.68
CA SER A 60 15.54 -16.41 10.03
C SER A 60 16.39 -16.95 8.86
N ASP A 61 15.75 -17.69 7.94
CA ASP A 61 16.38 -18.14 6.69
C ASP A 61 16.21 -17.08 5.59
N PRO A 62 17.30 -16.45 5.11
CA PRO A 62 17.26 -15.45 4.05
C PRO A 62 16.69 -15.99 2.73
N LYS A 63 16.81 -17.29 2.45
CA LYS A 63 16.30 -17.90 1.21
C LYS A 63 14.78 -17.92 1.15
N LEU A 64 14.12 -17.92 2.32
CA LEU A 64 12.66 -17.88 2.43
C LEU A 64 12.10 -16.46 2.30
N LEU A 65 12.93 -15.42 2.44
CA LEU A 65 12.47 -14.04 2.39
C LEU A 65 11.87 -13.67 1.03
N PRO A 66 12.52 -13.93 -0.12
CA PRO A 66 11.90 -13.65 -1.42
C PRO A 66 10.67 -14.53 -1.65
N GLN A 67 10.73 -15.80 -1.23
CA GLN A 67 9.63 -16.76 -1.42
C GLN A 67 8.35 -16.32 -0.71
N LYS A 68 8.45 -15.64 0.44
CA LYS A 68 7.31 -15.14 1.21
C LYS A 68 6.90 -13.72 0.84
N ASN A 69 7.86 -12.82 0.66
CA ASN A 69 7.57 -11.40 0.48
C ASN A 69 7.22 -11.02 -0.96
N VAL A 70 7.71 -11.75 -1.98
CA VAL A 70 7.33 -11.49 -3.38
C VAL A 70 5.85 -11.78 -3.62
N PRO A 71 5.28 -12.94 -3.22
CA PRO A 71 3.85 -13.17 -3.35
C PRO A 71 3.01 -12.17 -2.55
N LEU A 72 3.44 -11.84 -1.32
CA LEU A 72 2.76 -10.88 -0.47
C LEU A 72 2.63 -9.49 -1.13
N PHE A 73 3.73 -9.00 -1.70
CA PHE A 73 3.75 -7.71 -2.40
C PHE A 73 2.96 -7.76 -3.71
N LYS A 74 3.05 -8.88 -4.45
CA LYS A 74 2.27 -9.08 -5.67
C LYS A 74 0.76 -9.05 -5.38
N SER A 75 0.30 -9.81 -4.39
CA SER A 75 -1.11 -9.81 -3.97
C SER A 75 -1.58 -8.41 -3.59
N PHE A 76 -0.75 -7.64 -2.88
CA PHE A 76 -1.04 -6.25 -2.58
C PHE A 76 -1.26 -5.41 -3.85
N LEU A 77 -0.36 -5.48 -4.83
CA LEU A 77 -0.49 -4.75 -6.10
C LEU A 77 -1.74 -5.16 -6.87
N ASP A 78 -1.97 -6.46 -7.03
CA ASP A 78 -3.13 -7.02 -7.74
C ASP A 78 -4.46 -6.54 -7.12
N ILE A 79 -4.52 -6.46 -5.78
CA ILE A 79 -5.69 -5.93 -5.08
C ILE A 79 -5.83 -4.42 -5.33
N MET A 80 -4.74 -3.63 -5.18
CA MET A 80 -4.79 -2.17 -5.30
C MET A 80 -5.19 -1.72 -6.72
N GLU A 81 -4.72 -2.43 -7.75
CA GLU A 81 -5.08 -2.17 -9.15
C GLU A 81 -6.60 -2.26 -9.38
N VAL A 82 -7.28 -3.19 -8.70
CA VAL A 82 -8.74 -3.37 -8.83
C VAL A 82 -9.52 -2.36 -8.00
N ILE A 83 -9.07 -2.04 -6.79
CA ILE A 83 -9.87 -1.23 -5.85
C ILE A 83 -9.61 0.28 -5.96
N CYS A 84 -8.44 0.68 -6.50
CA CYS A 84 -8.02 2.07 -6.54
C CYS A 84 -7.60 2.48 -7.96
N PRO A 85 -8.56 2.72 -8.87
CA PRO A 85 -8.28 3.02 -10.28
C PRO A 85 -7.55 4.34 -10.50
N ASN A 86 -7.56 5.24 -9.51
CA ASN A 86 -7.00 6.58 -9.59
C ASN A 86 -5.60 6.72 -8.97
N ILE A 87 -5.01 5.63 -8.47
CA ILE A 87 -3.63 5.71 -7.96
C ILE A 87 -2.72 6.01 -9.16
N PRO A 88 -1.89 7.07 -9.09
CA PRO A 88 -0.85 7.25 -10.08
C PRO A 88 -0.01 5.98 -10.08
N HIS A 89 -0.06 5.25 -11.19
CA HIS A 89 0.58 3.96 -11.39
C HIS A 89 1.94 4.02 -10.70
N VAL A 90 2.19 3.14 -9.72
CA VAL A 90 3.52 3.01 -9.09
C VAL A 90 4.46 2.76 -10.25
N GLY A 91 5.15 3.84 -10.66
CA GLY A 91 5.61 3.97 -12.03
C GLY A 91 6.54 2.82 -12.34
N TYR A 92 6.29 2.13 -13.45
CA TYR A 92 7.21 1.14 -13.98
C TYR A 92 8.47 1.88 -14.46
N ILE A 93 9.34 2.23 -13.51
CA ILE A 93 10.67 2.72 -13.83
C ILE A 93 11.48 1.48 -14.19
N LYS A 94 11.99 1.43 -15.43
CA LYS A 94 12.80 0.31 -15.88
C LYS A 94 14.02 0.17 -14.95
N PRO A 95 14.19 -0.96 -14.24
CA PRO A 95 15.32 -1.11 -13.33
C PRO A 95 16.64 -1.26 -14.11
N PRO A 96 17.76 -0.72 -13.60
CA PRO A 96 17.86 0.07 -12.37
C PRO A 96 17.27 1.48 -12.55
N ALA A 97 16.65 2.01 -11.50
CA ALA A 97 16.25 3.41 -11.49
C ALA A 97 17.50 4.30 -11.54
N GLU A 98 17.56 5.20 -12.51
CA GLU A 98 18.67 6.14 -12.73
C GLU A 98 18.19 7.57 -12.50
N GLU A 99 19.07 8.47 -12.06
CA GLU A 99 18.75 9.88 -11.82
C GLU A 99 18.27 10.64 -13.08
N LYS A 100 18.58 10.09 -14.26
CA LYS A 100 18.15 10.61 -15.57
C LYS A 100 16.68 10.33 -15.89
N HIS A 101 16.00 9.48 -15.11
CA HIS A 101 14.58 9.23 -15.31
C HIS A 101 13.79 10.49 -15.02
N ALA A 102 12.75 10.74 -15.84
CA ALA A 102 11.90 11.91 -15.67
C ALA A 102 11.35 11.90 -14.23
N ARG A 103 11.80 12.87 -13.43
CA ARG A 103 11.20 13.12 -12.13
C ARG A 103 9.75 13.51 -12.37
N TYR A 104 8.85 12.97 -11.54
CA TYR A 104 7.49 13.48 -11.53
C TYR A 104 7.55 14.99 -11.31
N ASN A 105 7.04 15.76 -12.27
CA ASN A 105 7.00 17.21 -12.15
C ASN A 105 5.83 17.56 -11.23
N ASP A 106 6.15 17.73 -9.95
CA ASP A 106 5.21 18.10 -8.89
C ASP A 106 5.06 19.62 -8.73
N ASN A 107 5.54 20.43 -9.69
CA ASN A 107 5.54 21.88 -9.59
C ASN A 107 6.21 22.43 -8.30
N SER A 108 7.17 21.70 -7.72
CA SER A 108 7.82 22.03 -6.45
C SER A 108 6.90 21.92 -5.23
N GLU A 109 5.81 21.15 -5.32
CA GLU A 109 4.90 20.90 -4.18
C GLU A 109 5.42 19.79 -3.25
N ASN A 110 6.50 19.07 -3.61
CA ASN A 110 7.15 18.16 -2.68
C ASN A 110 8.02 18.89 -1.67
N PHE A 111 7.68 18.70 -0.41
CA PHE A 111 8.44 19.15 0.76
C PHE A 111 9.93 18.73 0.78
N TYR A 112 10.27 17.61 0.13
CA TYR A 112 11.63 17.04 0.17
C TYR A 112 12.63 17.65 -0.80
N TYR A 113 12.18 18.45 -1.76
CA TYR A 113 13.04 19.03 -2.81
C TYR A 113 12.96 20.57 -2.85
N ALA A 114 12.47 21.18 -1.77
CA ALA A 114 12.51 22.62 -1.54
C ALA A 114 13.90 23.10 -1.09
#